data_AF-A0A2Z5Y0S6-F1
#
_entry.id   AF-A0A2Z5Y0S6-F1
#
_cell.length_a   1.000
_cell.length_b   1.000
_cell.length_c   1.000
_cell.angle_alpha   90.00
_cell.angle_beta   90.00
_cell.angle_gamma   90.00
#
_symmetry.space_group_name_H-M   'P 1'
#
loop_
_entity.id
_entity.type
_entity.pdbx_description
1 polymer ?
#
loop_
_entity_poly.entity_id
_entity_poly.type
_entity_poly.pdbx_seq_one_letter_code
_entity_poly.pdbx_strand_id
1 'polypeptide(L)'
;MKQPIFFTHSQCIHCKKKLAFIDLIPIISCLIQGFHCRYCLKQLPSIYLVEELLGGFFTLLVLKNGIDFSSFYIYIFLLQAFLLSLTDFLYWKVEPKILYPLFLFLLSLHLFLNQTLFWKTGIGIFLLFTCFTYFTNNSMGYGDVILLSCWSILLGHIAILHIIFLASINGLLFCIINKLLFKKNYRKIPFVPFLSIGLFFYLYI
;
A
#
# COMPACT_ATOMS: atom_id res chain seq x y z
N MET A 1 -7.41 -8.94 19.41
CA MET A 1 -6.38 -9.66 20.20
C MET A 1 -5.02 -9.38 19.57
N LYS A 2 -4.07 -8.85 20.35
CA LYS A 2 -2.70 -8.50 19.92
C LYS A 2 -1.86 -9.78 19.88
N GLN A 3 -1.43 -10.22 18.70
CA GLN A 3 -0.36 -11.21 18.58
C GLN A 3 0.89 -10.56 17.98
N PRO A 4 2.09 -10.85 18.51
CA PRO A 4 3.33 -10.27 18.04
C PRO A 4 3.69 -10.81 16.65
N ILE A 5 3.82 -9.90 15.68
CA ILE A 5 3.96 -10.15 14.24
C ILE A 5 5.32 -10.77 13.86
N PHE A 6 6.31 -10.75 14.77
CA PHE A 6 7.69 -11.04 14.39
C PHE A 6 8.10 -12.53 14.39
N PHE A 7 7.33 -13.45 15.00
CA PHE A 7 7.77 -14.85 15.16
C PHE A 7 6.65 -15.91 15.09
N THR A 8 5.57 -15.66 14.37
CA THR A 8 4.57 -16.70 14.10
C THR A 8 4.68 -17.17 12.66
N HIS A 9 5.07 -18.43 12.48
CA HIS A 9 4.88 -19.12 11.19
C HIS A 9 3.44 -18.93 10.73
N SER A 10 3.24 -18.76 9.42
CA SER A 10 1.90 -18.73 8.84
C SER A 10 1.13 -19.96 9.29
N GLN A 11 0.01 -19.72 9.97
CA GLN A 11 -0.87 -20.77 10.47
C GLN A 11 -2.21 -20.63 9.80
N CYS A 12 -2.83 -21.75 9.48
CA CYS A 12 -4.21 -21.73 9.02
C CYS A 12 -5.12 -21.14 10.12
N ILE A 13 -5.94 -20.16 9.75
CA ILE A 13 -6.89 -19.48 10.65
C ILE A 13 -7.86 -20.46 11.32
N HIS A 14 -8.18 -21.58 10.65
CA HIS A 14 -9.16 -22.54 11.13
C HIS A 14 -8.56 -23.71 11.90
N CYS A 15 -7.48 -24.32 11.41
CA CYS A 15 -6.90 -25.51 12.05
C CYS A 15 -5.63 -25.23 12.86
N LYS A 16 -5.10 -24.00 12.81
CA LYS A 16 -3.88 -23.54 13.48
C LYS A 16 -2.62 -24.38 13.18
N LYS A 17 -2.69 -25.31 12.22
CA LYS A 17 -1.51 -26.02 11.73
C LYS A 17 -0.58 -25.03 11.03
N LYS A 18 0.72 -25.20 11.27
CA LYS A 18 1.78 -24.51 10.53
C LYS A 18 1.68 -24.91 9.07
N LEU A 19 1.67 -23.91 8.19
CA LEU A 19 1.65 -24.10 6.75
C LEU A 19 3.07 -24.49 6.27
N ALA A 20 3.15 -25.41 5.31
CA ALA A 20 4.43 -25.77 4.71
C ALA A 20 4.94 -24.62 3.82
N PHE A 21 6.22 -24.65 3.42
CA PHE A 21 6.80 -23.58 2.60
C PHE A 21 6.12 -23.44 1.22
N ILE A 22 5.56 -24.53 0.70
CA ILE A 22 4.79 -24.53 -0.55
C ILE A 22 3.39 -23.94 -0.32
N ASP A 23 2.87 -24.06 0.90
CA ASP A 23 1.57 -23.49 1.31
C ASP A 23 1.69 -22.00 1.66
N LEU A 24 2.91 -21.44 1.71
CA LEU A 24 3.19 -20.01 1.91
C LEU A 24 3.05 -19.19 0.62
N ILE A 25 2.94 -19.84 -0.53
CA ILE A 25 2.82 -19.22 -1.85
C ILE A 25 1.36 -19.42 -2.31
N PRO A 26 0.44 -18.48 -2.03
CA PRO A 26 -0.99 -18.57 -2.33
C PRO A 26 -1.31 -19.04 -3.75
N ILE A 27 -0.57 -18.63 -4.77
CA ILE A 27 -0.80 -19.02 -6.17
C ILE A 27 -0.55 -20.52 -6.36
N ILE A 28 0.62 -21.01 -5.93
CA ILE A 28 1.00 -22.42 -6.07
C ILE A 28 0.08 -23.29 -5.22
N SER A 29 -0.18 -22.87 -3.98
CA SER A 29 -1.05 -23.59 -3.06
C SER A 29 -2.51 -23.60 -3.52
N CYS A 30 -3.07 -22.49 -3.99
CA CYS A 30 -4.44 -22.46 -4.52
C CYS A 30 -4.60 -23.26 -5.81
N LEU A 31 -3.60 -23.27 -6.71
CA LEU A 31 -3.64 -24.07 -7.94
C LEU A 31 -3.60 -25.57 -7.66
N ILE A 32 -2.77 -25.99 -6.69
CA ILE A 32 -2.64 -27.41 -6.32
C ILE A 32 -3.80 -27.88 -5.43
N GLN A 33 -4.34 -27.02 -4.57
CA GLN A 33 -5.29 -27.37 -3.51
C GLN A 33 -6.71 -26.84 -3.76
N GLY A 34 -6.95 -26.23 -4.92
CA GLY A 34 -8.26 -25.72 -5.35
C GLY A 34 -8.85 -24.68 -4.40
N PHE A 35 -8.05 -23.74 -3.90
CA PHE A 35 -8.43 -22.73 -2.89
C PHE A 35 -8.87 -23.30 -1.52
N HIS A 36 -8.53 -24.54 -1.19
CA HIS A 36 -8.83 -25.12 0.12
C HIS A 36 -7.55 -25.42 0.88
N CYS A 37 -7.56 -25.22 2.19
CA CYS A 37 -6.42 -25.56 3.03
C CYS A 37 -6.18 -27.08 2.99
N ARG A 38 -4.95 -27.50 2.68
CA ARG A 38 -4.53 -28.91 2.60
C ARG A 38 -4.94 -29.79 3.79
N TYR A 39 -5.02 -29.22 4.99
CA TYR A 39 -5.24 -29.98 6.23
C TYR A 39 -6.68 -29.99 6.71
N CYS A 40 -7.42 -28.90 6.49
CA CYS A 40 -8.78 -28.75 7.03
C CYS A 40 -9.84 -28.52 5.95
N LEU A 41 -9.43 -28.50 4.68
CA LEU A 41 -10.27 -28.35 3.50
C LEU A 41 -11.18 -27.11 3.53
N LYS A 42 -10.88 -26.14 4.39
CA LYS A 42 -11.61 -24.86 4.43
C LYS A 42 -11.04 -23.89 3.40
N GLN A 43 -11.92 -23.10 2.82
CA GLN A 43 -11.60 -22.17 1.76
C GLN A 43 -10.61 -21.10 2.24
N LEU A 44 -9.54 -20.91 1.48
CA LEU A 44 -8.58 -19.83 1.68
C LEU A 44 -9.16 -18.52 1.13
N PRO A 45 -8.97 -17.40 1.83
CA PRO A 45 -9.40 -16.09 1.34
C PRO A 45 -8.74 -15.78 -0.01
N SER A 46 -9.55 -15.41 -1.01
CA SER A 46 -9.06 -15.03 -2.35
C SER A 46 -8.16 -13.79 -2.34
N ILE A 47 -8.21 -12.98 -1.27
CA ILE A 47 -7.38 -11.79 -1.08
C ILE A 47 -5.88 -12.13 -1.23
N TYR A 48 -5.44 -13.28 -0.72
CA TYR A 48 -4.03 -13.69 -0.78
C TYR A 48 -3.55 -13.97 -2.20
N LEU A 49 -4.42 -14.53 -3.06
CA LEU A 49 -4.10 -14.75 -4.46
C LEU A 49 -4.05 -13.43 -5.23
N VAL A 50 -4.98 -12.50 -4.95
CA VAL A 50 -4.96 -11.16 -5.56
C VAL A 50 -3.70 -10.41 -5.15
N GLU A 51 -3.29 -10.51 -3.87
CA GLU A 51 -2.08 -9.87 -3.38
C GLU A 51 -0.83 -10.35 -4.13
N GLU A 52 -0.71 -11.65 -4.33
CA GLU A 52 0.44 -12.24 -4.98
C GLU A 52 0.47 -11.95 -6.50
N LEU A 53 -0.71 -11.94 -7.15
CA LEU A 53 -0.82 -11.54 -8.55
C LEU A 53 -0.45 -10.07 -8.75
N LEU A 54 -0.90 -9.18 -7.88
CA LEU A 54 -0.54 -7.75 -7.94
C LEU A 54 0.94 -7.52 -7.64
N GLY A 55 1.50 -8.22 -6.65
CA GLY A 55 2.94 -8.20 -6.38
C GLY A 55 3.74 -8.68 -7.59
N GLY A 56 3.34 -9.81 -8.18
CA GLY A 56 3.90 -10.36 -9.41
C GLY A 56 3.83 -9.39 -10.59
N PHE A 57 2.68 -8.74 -10.78
CA PHE A 57 2.47 -7.73 -11.81
C PHE A 57 3.42 -6.54 -11.65
N PHE A 58 3.58 -6.00 -10.44
CA PHE A 58 4.53 -4.91 -10.20
C PHE A 58 5.97 -5.31 -10.46
N THR A 59 6.39 -6.52 -10.07
CA THR A 59 7.73 -7.03 -10.43
C THR A 59 7.93 -7.11 -11.94
N LEU A 60 6.96 -7.66 -12.68
CA LEU A 60 7.07 -7.80 -14.13
C LEU A 60 7.12 -6.44 -14.84
N LEU A 61 6.33 -5.47 -14.39
CA LEU A 61 6.36 -4.11 -14.93
C LEU A 61 7.72 -3.45 -14.76
N VAL A 62 8.33 -3.57 -13.57
CA VAL A 62 9.65 -3.01 -13.32
C VAL A 62 10.71 -3.72 -14.16
N LEU A 63 10.67 -5.05 -14.25
CA LEU A 63 11.62 -5.82 -15.06
C LEU A 63 11.56 -5.45 -16.55
N LYS A 64 10.37 -5.09 -17.06
CA LYS A 64 10.20 -4.63 -18.45
C LYS A 64 10.93 -3.30 -18.71
N ASN A 65 11.05 -2.44 -17.71
CA ASN A 65 11.74 -1.16 -17.81
C ASN A 65 13.26 -1.27 -17.66
N GLY A 66 13.80 -2.47 -17.40
CA GLY A 66 15.23 -2.73 -17.20
C GLY A 66 15.61 -2.96 -15.74
N ILE A 67 16.76 -3.59 -15.52
CA ILE A 67 17.27 -3.97 -14.20
C ILE A 67 18.39 -3.00 -13.80
N ASP A 68 17.98 -1.79 -13.43
CA ASP A 68 18.89 -0.74 -12.96
C ASP A 68 18.49 -0.25 -11.55
N PHE A 69 19.39 0.49 -10.87
CA PHE A 69 19.10 1.06 -9.55
C PHE A 69 17.87 1.99 -9.56
N SER A 70 17.61 2.69 -10.67
CA SER A 70 16.40 3.52 -10.84
C SER A 70 15.12 2.67 -10.87
N SER A 71 15.13 1.55 -11.59
CA SER A 71 14.02 0.59 -11.62
C SER A 71 13.79 -0.03 -10.25
N PHE A 72 14.86 -0.37 -9.53
CA PHE A 72 14.78 -0.85 -8.15
C PHE A 72 14.19 0.20 -7.21
N TYR A 73 14.55 1.47 -7.36
CA TYR A 73 13.98 2.57 -6.58
C TYR A 73 12.46 2.72 -6.80
N ILE A 74 12.00 2.66 -8.06
CA ILE A 74 10.57 2.65 -8.41
C ILE A 74 9.86 1.43 -7.81
N TYR A 75 10.49 0.25 -7.87
CA TYR A 75 9.95 -0.98 -7.30
C TYR A 75 9.67 -0.86 -5.80
N ILE A 76 10.61 -0.30 -5.04
CA ILE A 76 10.42 -0.12 -3.59
C ILE A 76 9.29 0.87 -3.29
N PHE A 77 9.12 1.93 -4.08
CA PHE A 77 7.98 2.84 -3.95
C PHE A 77 6.65 2.11 -4.15
N LEU A 78 6.54 1.33 -5.23
CA LEU A 78 5.34 0.55 -5.52
C LEU A 78 5.07 -0.50 -4.45
N LEU A 79 6.11 -1.17 -3.95
CA LEU A 79 6.01 -2.16 -2.89
C LEU A 79 5.54 -1.52 -1.58
N GLN A 80 6.07 -0.35 -1.22
CA GLN A 80 5.62 0.39 -0.04
C GLN A 80 4.15 0.82 -0.18
N ALA A 81 3.78 1.43 -1.31
CA ALA A 81 2.41 1.83 -1.60
C ALA A 81 1.45 0.63 -1.53
N PHE A 82 1.82 -0.48 -2.16
CA PHE A 82 1.05 -1.71 -2.17
C PHE A 82 0.84 -2.28 -0.76
N LEU A 83 1.92 -2.51 0.01
CA LEU A 83 1.79 -3.06 1.37
C LEU A 83 0.95 -2.16 2.30
N LEU A 84 1.15 -0.84 2.21
CA LEU A 84 0.37 0.11 3.02
C LEU A 84 -1.10 0.14 2.56
N SER A 85 -1.38 0.04 1.26
CA SER A 85 -2.74 -0.06 0.73
C SER A 85 -3.47 -1.31 1.25
N LEU A 86 -2.78 -2.46 1.35
CA LEU A 86 -3.35 -3.68 1.91
C LEU A 86 -3.67 -3.51 3.40
N THR A 87 -2.75 -2.94 4.18
CA THR A 87 -3.00 -2.71 5.61
C THR A 87 -4.14 -1.71 5.85
N ASP A 88 -4.25 -0.69 5.00
CA ASP A 88 -5.33 0.30 5.10
C ASP A 88 -6.68 -0.31 4.71
N PHE A 89 -6.72 -1.10 3.63
CA PHE A 89 -7.94 -1.79 3.19
C PHE A 89 -8.45 -2.82 4.20
N LEU A 90 -7.55 -3.61 4.79
CA LEU A 90 -7.91 -4.69 5.72
C LEU A 90 -8.13 -4.21 7.15
N TYR A 91 -7.30 -3.27 7.62
CA TYR A 91 -7.23 -2.89 9.04
C TYR A 91 -7.48 -1.41 9.32
N TRP A 92 -7.73 -0.59 8.28
CA TRP A 92 -8.02 0.85 8.43
C TRP A 92 -6.89 1.60 9.17
N LYS A 93 -5.65 1.18 8.94
CA LYS A 93 -4.46 1.77 9.55
C LYS A 93 -3.28 1.71 8.61
N VAL A 94 -2.47 2.75 8.66
CA VAL A 94 -1.13 2.78 8.09
C VAL A 94 -0.16 2.22 9.14
N GLU A 95 0.33 1.01 8.94
CA GLU A 95 1.17 0.34 9.94
C GLU A 95 2.57 1.01 9.99
N PRO A 96 2.97 1.60 11.13
CA PRO A 96 4.25 2.31 11.24
C PRO A 96 5.45 1.36 11.07
N LYS A 97 5.28 0.08 11.40
CA LYS A 97 6.28 -0.97 11.22
C LYS A 97 6.59 -1.28 9.76
N ILE A 98 5.72 -0.90 8.84
CA ILE A 98 5.93 -1.03 7.39
C ILE A 98 6.38 0.31 6.83
N LEU A 99 5.70 1.40 7.22
CA LEU A 99 5.97 2.74 6.70
C LEU A 99 7.41 3.21 6.95
N TYR A 100 7.85 3.24 8.21
CA TYR A 100 9.14 3.83 8.57
C TYR A 100 10.37 3.07 8.02
N PRO A 101 10.48 1.73 8.12
CA PRO A 101 11.66 1.04 7.59
C PRO A 101 11.75 1.14 6.07
N LEU A 102 10.62 1.01 5.35
CA LEU A 102 10.61 1.18 3.90
C LEU A 102 10.91 2.62 3.48
N PHE A 103 10.44 3.61 4.24
CA PHE A 103 10.77 5.01 3.98
C PHE A 103 12.25 5.29 4.19
N LEU A 104 12.86 4.79 5.27
CA LEU A 104 14.30 4.93 5.51
C LEU A 104 15.12 4.26 4.40
N PHE A 105 14.68 3.08 3.94
CA PHE A 105 15.31 2.40 2.82
C PHE A 105 15.18 3.21 1.52
N LEU A 106 14.00 3.72 1.19
CA LEU A 106 13.79 4.62 0.05
C LEU A 106 14.65 5.88 0.13
N LEU A 107 14.74 6.50 1.32
CA LEU A 107 15.57 7.67 1.54
C LEU A 107 17.05 7.37 1.28
N SER A 108 17.53 6.20 1.73
CA SER A 108 18.92 5.77 1.49
C SER A 108 19.20 5.56 -0.01
N LEU A 109 18.26 4.95 -0.74
CA LEU A 109 18.37 4.76 -2.19
C LEU A 109 18.29 6.09 -2.94
N HIS A 110 17.42 7.00 -2.51
CA HIS A 110 17.27 8.33 -3.09
C HIS A 110 18.57 9.13 -3.01
N LEU A 111 19.23 9.08 -1.84
CA LEU A 111 20.54 9.67 -1.62
C LEU A 111 21.63 9.00 -2.45
N PHE A 112 21.61 7.66 -2.54
CA PHE A 112 22.56 6.90 -3.36
C PHE A 112 22.45 7.25 -4.86
N LEU A 113 21.24 7.51 -5.34
CA LEU A 113 20.95 7.95 -6.70
C LEU A 113 21.23 9.44 -6.94
N ASN A 114 21.79 10.16 -5.96
CA ASN A 114 22.05 11.60 -6.00
C ASN A 114 20.82 12.45 -6.38
N GLN A 115 19.62 12.02 -5.97
CA GLN A 115 18.40 12.79 -6.19
C GLN A 115 18.23 13.92 -5.17
N THR A 116 17.51 14.96 -5.56
CA THR A 116 17.31 16.16 -4.74
C THR A 116 16.26 15.93 -3.66
N LEU A 117 16.64 16.14 -2.40
CA LEU A 117 15.70 16.07 -1.27
C LEU A 117 14.88 17.34 -1.10
N PHE A 118 13.57 17.17 -0.93
CA PHE A 118 12.62 18.25 -0.69
C PHE A 118 12.15 18.27 0.78
N TRP A 119 13.08 18.33 1.72
CA TRP A 119 12.76 18.33 3.16
C TRP A 119 11.78 19.44 3.57
N LYS A 120 11.88 20.63 2.97
CA LYS A 120 10.94 21.75 3.20
C LYS A 120 9.52 21.41 2.76
N THR A 121 9.34 20.69 1.64
CA THR A 121 8.00 20.27 1.20
C THR A 121 7.44 19.21 2.13
N GLY A 122 8.30 18.28 2.58
CA GLY A 122 8.04 17.34 3.68
C GLY A 122 7.34 17.96 4.87
N ILE A 123 8.04 18.91 5.48
CA ILE A 123 7.58 19.60 6.69
C ILE A 123 6.33 20.45 6.38
N GLY A 124 6.32 21.14 5.23
CA GLY A 124 5.19 21.96 4.81
C GLY A 124 3.90 21.16 4.64
N ILE A 125 3.96 20.00 3.98
CA ILE A 125 2.81 19.11 3.77
C ILE A 125 2.35 18.51 5.10
N PHE A 126 3.28 18.11 5.98
CA PHE A 126 2.92 17.64 7.32
C PHE A 126 2.18 18.71 8.11
N LEU A 127 2.70 19.94 8.19
CA LEU A 127 2.07 21.04 8.92
C LEU A 127 0.73 21.44 8.31
N LEU A 128 0.64 21.50 6.98
CA LEU A 128 -0.58 21.88 6.28
C LEU A 128 -1.70 20.86 6.55
N PHE A 129 -1.43 19.57 6.38
CA PHE A 129 -2.46 18.54 6.54
C PHE A 129 -2.77 18.26 8.01
N THR A 130 -1.82 18.35 8.93
CA THR A 130 -2.13 18.26 10.37
C THR A 130 -3.04 19.40 10.81
N CYS A 131 -2.74 20.63 10.38
CA CYS A 131 -3.59 21.80 10.58
C CYS A 131 -4.99 21.60 9.99
N PHE A 132 -5.07 21.14 8.74
CA PHE A 132 -6.33 20.81 8.09
C PHE A 132 -7.14 19.75 8.86
N THR A 133 -6.51 18.65 9.31
CA THR A 133 -7.20 17.61 10.09
C THR A 133 -7.72 18.12 11.42
N TYR A 134 -6.98 19.03 12.07
CA TYR A 134 -7.39 19.66 13.31
C TYR A 134 -8.66 20.50 13.12
N PHE A 135 -8.70 21.34 12.07
CA PHE A 135 -9.86 22.19 11.77
C PHE A 135 -11.08 21.41 11.24
N THR A 136 -10.88 20.25 10.63
CA THR A 136 -11.94 19.46 10.00
C THR A 136 -12.41 18.27 10.84
N ASN A 137 -12.15 18.29 12.16
CA ASN A 137 -12.55 17.23 13.10
C ASN A 137 -12.05 15.82 12.69
N ASN A 138 -10.76 15.71 12.35
CA ASN A 138 -10.12 14.46 11.92
C ASN A 138 -10.78 13.84 10.68
N SER A 139 -11.04 14.66 9.66
CA SER A 139 -11.58 14.22 8.37
C SER A 139 -10.68 13.20 7.65
N MET A 140 -9.36 13.35 7.80
CA MET A 140 -8.33 12.51 7.21
C MET A 140 -7.54 11.76 8.30
N GLY A 141 -7.09 10.54 7.99
CA GLY A 141 -6.31 9.74 8.92
C GLY A 141 -4.91 10.32 9.11
N TYR A 142 -4.42 10.37 10.35
CA TYR A 142 -3.03 10.77 10.63
C TYR A 142 -2.00 9.91 9.88
N GLY A 143 -2.33 8.64 9.61
CA GLY A 143 -1.51 7.75 8.79
C GLY A 143 -1.32 8.27 7.36
N ASP A 144 -2.37 8.79 6.74
CA ASP A 144 -2.33 9.34 5.39
C ASP A 144 -1.46 10.60 5.35
N VAL A 145 -1.56 11.44 6.38
CA VAL A 145 -0.75 12.66 6.53
C VAL A 145 0.74 12.34 6.64
N ILE A 146 1.11 11.33 7.42
CA ILE A 146 2.51 10.88 7.58
C ILE A 146 3.02 10.25 6.29
N LEU A 147 2.20 9.46 5.59
CA LEU A 147 2.57 8.87 4.31
C LEU A 147 2.83 9.93 3.24
N LEU A 148 1.93 10.91 3.12
CA LEU A 148 2.08 12.03 2.18
C LEU A 148 3.31 12.89 2.50
N SER A 149 3.58 13.17 3.78
CA SER A 149 4.76 13.93 4.17
C SER A 149 6.04 13.17 3.82
N CYS A 150 6.11 11.86 4.10
CA CYS A 150 7.22 10.99 3.70
C CYS A 150 7.45 11.01 2.18
N TRP A 151 6.43 10.74 1.37
CA TRP A 151 6.57 10.77 -0.09
C TRP A 151 6.96 12.14 -0.62
N SER A 152 6.49 13.22 0.02
CA SER A 152 6.81 14.57 -0.42
C SER A 152 8.26 14.99 -0.22
N ILE A 153 8.96 14.38 0.75
CA ILE A 153 10.41 14.59 0.94
C ILE A 153 11.19 14.07 -0.28
N LEU A 154 10.72 12.97 -0.87
CA LEU A 154 11.38 12.27 -1.96
C LEU A 154 10.93 12.77 -3.35
N LEU A 155 9.64 13.06 -3.54
CA LEU A 155 9.06 13.40 -4.84
C LEU A 155 8.84 14.91 -5.04
N GLY A 156 8.84 15.69 -3.96
CA GLY A 156 8.55 17.12 -3.99
C GLY A 156 7.05 17.46 -4.01
N HIS A 157 6.75 18.76 -4.05
CA HIS A 157 5.39 19.28 -3.89
C HIS A 157 4.51 19.06 -5.12
N ILE A 158 5.04 19.24 -6.33
CA ILE A 158 4.30 19.06 -7.59
C ILE A 158 3.78 17.63 -7.69
N ALA A 159 4.65 16.63 -7.47
CA ALA A 159 4.30 15.23 -7.49
C ALA A 159 3.16 14.89 -6.53
N ILE A 160 3.24 15.38 -5.29
CA ILE A 160 2.24 15.10 -4.26
C ILE A 160 0.89 15.71 -4.59
N LEU A 161 0.86 16.90 -5.17
CA LEU A 161 -0.39 17.50 -5.64
C LEU A 161 -1.03 16.64 -6.73
N HIS A 162 -0.26 16.11 -7.68
CA HIS A 162 -0.76 15.19 -8.71
C HIS A 162 -1.31 13.90 -8.09
N ILE A 163 -0.56 13.31 -7.16
CA ILE A 163 -0.96 12.07 -6.47
C ILE A 163 -2.27 12.27 -5.70
N ILE A 164 -2.38 13.34 -4.91
CA ILE A 164 -3.60 13.65 -4.13
C ILE A 164 -4.77 13.93 -5.06
N PHE A 165 -4.55 14.66 -6.16
CA PHE A 165 -5.58 14.98 -7.14
C PHE A 165 -6.15 13.71 -7.78
N LEU A 166 -5.28 12.84 -8.29
CA LEU A 166 -5.66 11.56 -8.88
C LEU A 166 -6.34 10.64 -7.85
N ALA A 167 -5.80 10.58 -6.63
CA ALA A 167 -6.39 9.80 -5.54
C ALA A 167 -7.81 10.28 -5.20
N SER A 168 -8.01 11.59 -5.13
CA SER A 168 -9.31 12.20 -4.81
C SER A 168 -10.35 11.92 -5.91
N ILE A 169 -9.96 12.04 -7.19
CA ILE A 169 -10.84 11.70 -8.32
C ILE A 169 -11.23 10.23 -8.26
N ASN A 170 -10.26 9.32 -8.10
CA ASN A 170 -10.53 7.89 -8.06
C ASN A 170 -11.38 7.49 -6.84
N GLY A 171 -11.13 8.07 -5.67
CA GLY A 171 -11.93 7.84 -4.47
C GLY A 171 -13.37 8.35 -4.62
N LEU A 172 -13.56 9.52 -5.23
CA LEU A 172 -14.88 10.08 -5.49
C LEU A 172 -15.66 9.24 -6.52
N LEU A 173 -15.01 8.82 -7.62
CA LEU A 173 -15.58 7.90 -8.59
C LEU A 173 -16.01 6.59 -7.94
N PHE A 174 -15.16 6.00 -7.09
CA PHE A 174 -15.48 4.79 -6.35
C PHE A 174 -16.74 4.95 -5.46
N CYS A 175 -16.85 6.06 -4.72
CA CYS A 175 -18.03 6.35 -3.91
C CYS A 175 -19.29 6.52 -4.76
N ILE A 176 -19.21 7.24 -5.88
CA ILE A 176 -20.34 7.47 -6.78
C ILE A 176 -20.81 6.16 -7.42
N ILE A 177 -19.90 5.36 -7.97
CA ILE A 177 -20.19 4.08 -8.60
C ILE A 177 -20.88 3.14 -7.60
N ASN A 178 -20.37 3.07 -6.37
CA ASN A 178 -20.95 2.21 -5.35
C ASN A 178 -22.33 2.67 -4.87
N LYS A 179 -22.56 3.99 -4.84
CA LYS A 179 -23.87 4.55 -4.55
C LYS A 179 -24.88 4.26 -5.66
N LEU A 180 -24.48 4.40 -6.92
CA LEU A 180 -25.37 4.22 -8.08
C LEU A 180 -25.67 2.74 -8.37
N LEU A 181 -24.65 1.88 -8.41
CA LEU A 181 -24.80 0.47 -8.79
C LEU A 181 -25.23 -0.41 -7.62
N PHE A 182 -24.68 -0.18 -6.43
CA PHE A 182 -24.87 -1.06 -5.28
C PHE A 182 -25.71 -0.45 -4.16
N LYS A 183 -26.19 0.80 -4.32
CA LYS A 183 -26.93 1.57 -3.30
C LYS A 183 -26.19 1.64 -1.95
N LYS A 184 -24.86 1.50 -1.96
CA LYS A 184 -24.00 1.56 -0.77
C LYS A 184 -23.48 2.97 -0.58
N ASN A 185 -23.82 3.58 0.56
CA ASN A 185 -23.36 4.91 0.93
C ASN A 185 -22.17 4.80 1.91
N TYR A 186 -20.96 4.85 1.39
CA TYR A 186 -19.75 4.91 2.22
C TYR A 186 -19.54 6.33 2.75
N ARG A 187 -19.48 6.48 4.08
CA ARG A 187 -19.13 7.77 4.73
C ARG A 187 -17.63 7.95 4.91
N LYS A 188 -16.89 6.86 4.94
CA LYS A 188 -15.43 6.81 5.05
C LYS A 188 -14.93 5.66 4.18
N ILE A 189 -13.77 5.84 3.56
CA ILE A 189 -13.09 4.84 2.73
C ILE A 189 -11.60 4.83 3.09
N PRO A 190 -10.91 3.69 3.01
CA PRO A 190 -9.46 3.65 3.10
C PRO A 190 -8.86 4.47 1.94
N PHE A 191 -8.03 5.46 2.25
CA PHE A 191 -7.54 6.43 1.27
C PHE A 191 -6.22 6.01 0.62
N VAL A 192 -5.40 5.21 1.32
CA VAL A 192 -4.08 4.76 0.83
C VAL A 192 -4.16 3.96 -0.48
N PRO A 193 -5.17 3.10 -0.74
CA PRO A 193 -5.32 2.46 -2.05
C PRO A 193 -5.44 3.47 -3.19
N PHE A 194 -6.16 4.57 -2.99
CA PHE A 194 -6.31 5.61 -4.01
C PHE A 194 -5.04 6.45 -4.17
N LEU A 195 -4.32 6.72 -3.07
CA LEU A 195 -2.98 7.33 -3.10
C LEU A 195 -1.98 6.46 -3.87
N SER A 196 -2.05 5.14 -3.69
CA SER A 196 -1.18 4.18 -4.37
C SER A 196 -1.42 4.15 -5.88
N ILE A 197 -2.68 4.26 -6.31
CA ILE A 197 -3.04 4.42 -7.72
C ILE A 197 -2.48 5.74 -8.27
N GLY A 198 -2.61 6.84 -7.52
CA GLY A 198 -2.04 8.14 -7.92
C GLY A 198 -0.51 8.10 -8.06
N LEU A 199 0.18 7.44 -7.13
CA LEU A 199 1.63 7.24 -7.19
C LEU A 199 2.02 6.38 -8.40
N PHE A 200 1.29 5.30 -8.68
CA PHE A 200 1.54 4.46 -9.85
C PHE A 200 1.47 5.28 -11.14
N PHE A 201 0.41 6.09 -11.30
CA PHE A 201 0.27 6.95 -12.47
C PHE A 201 1.40 7.99 -12.56
N TYR A 202 1.75 8.65 -11.46
CA TYR A 202 2.84 9.64 -11.45
C TYR A 202 4.21 9.04 -11.83
N LEU A 203 4.48 7.78 -11.50
CA LEU A 203 5.77 7.14 -11.80
C LEU A 203 5.87 6.60 -13.24
N TYR A 204 4.76 6.38 -13.93
CA TYR A 204 4.73 5.74 -15.26
C TYR A 204 4.12 6.59 -16.38
N ILE A 205 3.51 7.73 -16.05
CA ILE A 205 2.96 8.71 -17.00
C ILE A 205 3.70 10.03 -16.82
#